data_AF-G2IJS3-F1
#
_entry.id   AF-G2IJS3-F1
#
_cell.length_a   1.000
_cell.length_b   1.000
_cell.length_c   1.000
_cell.angle_alpha   90.00
_cell.angle_beta   90.00
_cell.angle_gamma   90.00
#
_symmetry.space_group_name_H-M   'P 1'
#
loop_
_entity.id
_entity.type
_entity.pdbx_description
1 polymer ?
#
loop_
_entity_poly.entity_id
_entity_poly.type
_entity_poly.pdbx_seq_one_letter_code
_entity_poly.pdbx_strand_id
1 'polypeptide(L)'
;MKIRQNLYIDRELADALEALALRPGGNKSRIVNEALGTWLARRATREVDDLLKVRLDRISREIGSCRRDIEVVLEAFALFVRYQLTVTAPLPEADTAALATGNERFERFIAQLGRQIAAGKHTLRGADAGEVQP
;
A
#
# COMPACT_ATOMS: atom_id res chain seq x y z
N MET A 1 5.42 -43.60 9.32
CA MET A 1 6.17 -44.54 8.46
C MET A 1 7.51 -43.88 8.10
N LYS A 2 8.65 -44.59 8.18
CA LYS A 2 9.98 -44.02 7.85
C LYS A 2 10.50 -44.70 6.57
N ILE A 3 10.96 -43.90 5.60
CA ILE A 3 11.49 -44.38 4.32
C ILE A 3 13.01 -44.23 4.35
N ARG A 4 13.77 -45.28 4.01
CA ARG A 4 15.23 -45.22 3.94
C ARG A 4 15.64 -44.53 2.63
N GLN A 5 16.41 -43.46 2.75
CA GLN A 5 17.01 -42.74 1.63
C GLN A 5 18.53 -42.90 1.74
N ASN A 6 19.19 -43.29 0.64
CA ASN A 6 20.65 -43.31 0.56
C ASN A 6 21.09 -42.04 -0.18
N LEU A 7 21.72 -41.12 0.54
CA LEU A 7 22.13 -39.82 0.05
C LEU A 7 23.64 -39.68 0.29
N TYR A 8 24.34 -39.08 -0.67
CA TYR A 8 25.71 -38.64 -0.44
C TYR A 8 25.67 -37.30 0.28
N ILE A 9 26.49 -37.16 1.31
CA ILE A 9 26.71 -35.90 2.03
C ILE A 9 28.21 -35.62 2.05
N ASP A 10 28.57 -34.34 2.02
CA ASP A 10 29.97 -33.93 2.09
C ASP A 10 30.61 -34.37 3.39
N ARG A 11 31.92 -34.62 3.35
CA ARG A 11 32.69 -35.13 4.48
C ARG A 11 32.57 -34.23 5.71
N GLU A 12 32.68 -32.92 5.53
CA GLU A 12 32.53 -31.94 6.62
C GLU A 12 31.16 -32.04 7.30
N LEU A 13 30.10 -32.28 6.51
CA LEU A 13 28.74 -32.40 7.01
C LEU A 13 28.50 -33.73 7.74
N ALA A 14 29.13 -34.81 7.25
CA ALA A 14 29.13 -36.11 7.93
C ALA A 14 29.80 -36.02 9.30
N ASP A 15 30.98 -35.38 9.37
CA ASP A 15 31.74 -35.19 10.61
C ASP A 15 30.95 -34.33 11.61
N ALA A 16 30.32 -33.24 11.14
CA ALA A 16 29.46 -32.41 11.97
C ALA A 16 28.21 -33.16 12.50
N LEU A 17 27.57 -33.98 11.65
CA LEU A 17 26.42 -34.79 12.05
C LEU A 17 26.81 -35.87 13.08
N GLU A 18 27.98 -36.46 12.93
CA GLU A 18 28.55 -37.40 13.87
C GLU A 18 28.83 -36.74 15.23
N ALA A 19 29.45 -35.56 15.23
CA ALA A 19 29.66 -34.77 16.43
C ALA A 19 28.34 -34.44 17.17
N LEU A 20 27.28 -34.10 16.42
CA LEU A 20 25.96 -33.83 16.99
C LEU A 20 25.28 -35.09 17.56
N ALA A 21 25.51 -36.25 16.94
CA ALA A 21 24.94 -37.52 17.36
C ALA A 21 25.63 -38.13 18.59
N LEU A 22 26.85 -37.71 18.93
CA LEU A 22 27.56 -38.13 20.15
C LEU A 22 26.89 -37.63 21.45
N ARG A 23 25.96 -36.68 21.37
CA ARG A 23 25.18 -36.20 22.52
C ARG A 23 24.20 -37.29 23.01
N PRO A 24 23.92 -37.39 24.32
CA PRO A 24 22.93 -38.34 24.84
C PRO A 24 21.57 -38.18 24.14
N GLY A 25 21.04 -39.25 23.54
CA GLY A 25 19.81 -39.21 22.74
C GLY A 25 19.99 -38.72 21.28
N GLY A 26 21.23 -38.66 20.79
CA GLY A 26 21.59 -38.30 19.43
C GLY A 26 21.32 -39.44 18.45
N ASN A 27 20.29 -39.28 17.62
CA ASN A 27 20.04 -40.18 16.48
C ASN A 27 20.24 -39.38 15.19
N LYS A 28 21.21 -39.79 14.36
CA LYS A 28 21.54 -39.12 13.08
C LYS A 28 20.29 -38.90 12.22
N SER A 29 19.45 -39.93 12.07
CA SER A 29 18.19 -39.83 11.32
C SER A 29 17.18 -38.88 11.96
N ARG A 30 17.11 -38.78 13.30
CA ARG A 30 16.24 -37.80 13.97
C ARG A 30 16.71 -36.38 13.67
N ILE A 31 18.01 -36.12 13.84
CA ILE A 31 18.61 -34.80 13.62
C ILE A 31 18.40 -34.36 12.17
N VAL A 32 18.64 -35.25 11.19
CA VAL A 32 18.43 -34.95 9.78
C VAL A 32 16.96 -34.68 9.46
N ASN A 33 16.02 -35.48 10.00
CA ASN A 33 14.60 -35.23 9.78
C ASN A 33 14.14 -33.89 10.37
N GLU A 34 14.61 -33.53 11.57
CA GLU A 34 14.29 -32.27 12.23
C GLU A 34 14.85 -31.07 11.46
N ALA A 35 16.11 -31.16 11.04
CA ALA A 35 16.77 -30.13 10.24
C ALA A 35 16.08 -29.95 8.87
N LEU A 36 15.77 -31.05 8.18
CA LEU A 36 15.10 -31.02 6.88
C LEU A 36 13.67 -30.48 6.99
N GLY A 37 12.91 -30.91 8.00
CA GLY A 37 11.57 -30.39 8.28
C GLY A 37 11.60 -28.89 8.58
N THR A 38 12.55 -28.44 9.40
CA THR A 38 12.75 -27.02 9.69
C THR A 38 13.14 -26.23 8.44
N TRP A 39 14.02 -26.76 7.60
CA TRP A 39 14.44 -26.11 6.36
C TRP A 39 13.28 -25.98 5.36
N LEU A 40 12.50 -27.05 5.16
CA LEU A 40 11.33 -27.05 4.28
C LEU A 40 10.27 -26.07 4.78
N ALA A 41 9.99 -26.04 6.08
CA ALA A 41 9.05 -25.11 6.69
C ALA A 41 9.52 -23.65 6.49
N ARG A 42 10.78 -23.35 6.79
CA ARG A 42 11.36 -22.01 6.58
C ARG A 42 11.31 -21.58 5.12
N ARG A 43 11.55 -22.50 4.18
CA ARG A 43 11.50 -22.21 2.74
C ARG A 43 10.08 -21.85 2.30
N ALA A 44 9.08 -22.61 2.75
CA ALA A 44 7.68 -22.33 2.47
C ALA A 44 7.23 -20.96 3.06
N THR A 45 7.66 -20.64 4.28
CA THR A 45 7.36 -19.34 4.90
C THR A 45 8.05 -18.19 4.18
N ARG A 46 9.31 -18.34 3.75
CA ARG A 46 10.04 -17.29 3.02
C ARG A 46 9.35 -16.84 1.74
N GLU A 47 8.83 -17.76 0.95
CA GLU A 47 8.12 -17.42 -0.29
C GLU A 47 6.85 -16.61 -0.01
N VAL A 48 6.10 -16.99 1.04
CA VAL A 48 4.92 -16.24 1.49
C VAL A 48 5.34 -14.86 2.01
N ASP A 49 6.38 -14.78 2.84
CA ASP A 49 6.87 -13.53 3.41
C ASP A 49 7.34 -12.56 2.32
N ASP A 50 8.04 -13.05 1.30
CA ASP A 50 8.52 -12.24 0.18
C ASP A 50 7.35 -11.65 -0.63
N LEU A 51 6.33 -12.46 -0.93
CA LEU A 51 5.11 -12.00 -1.60
C LEU A 51 4.32 -11.01 -0.74
N LEU A 52 4.23 -11.26 0.57
CA LEU A 52 3.47 -10.44 1.51
C LEU A 52 4.16 -9.08 1.71
N LYS A 53 5.49 -9.05 1.76
CA LYS A 53 6.29 -7.82 1.80
C LYS A 53 6.01 -6.92 0.60
N VAL A 54 6.03 -7.46 -0.62
CA VAL A 54 5.72 -6.69 -1.84
C VAL A 54 4.30 -6.12 -1.80
N ARG A 55 3.33 -6.89 -1.30
CA ARG A 55 1.95 -6.43 -1.15
C ARG A 55 1.83 -5.31 -0.12
N LEU A 56 2.49 -5.44 1.04
CA LEU A 56 2.52 -4.40 2.06
C LEU A 56 3.18 -3.12 1.53
N ASP A 57 4.30 -3.22 0.82
CA ASP A 57 4.97 -2.06 0.22
C ASP A 57 4.08 -1.34 -0.79
N ARG A 58 3.23 -2.07 -1.51
CA ARG A 58 2.22 -1.48 -2.39
C ARG A 58 1.14 -0.76 -1.59
N ILE A 59 0.57 -1.39 -0.57
CA ILE A 59 -0.46 -0.80 0.28
C ILE A 59 0.06 0.48 0.96
N SER A 60 1.27 0.47 1.49
CA SER A 60 1.89 1.65 2.10
C SER A 60 2.04 2.81 1.11
N ARG A 61 2.38 2.52 -0.15
CA ARG A 61 2.44 3.53 -1.21
C ARG A 61 1.07 4.12 -1.55
N GLU A 62 0.04 3.26 -1.65
CA GLU A 62 -1.35 3.71 -1.89
C GLU A 62 -1.87 4.57 -0.73
N ILE A 63 -1.62 4.18 0.53
CA ILE A 63 -1.96 4.97 1.71
C ILE A 63 -1.25 6.34 1.67
N GLY A 64 0.04 6.35 1.31
CA GLY A 64 0.80 7.59 1.17
C GLY A 64 0.25 8.52 0.08
N SER A 65 -0.26 7.94 -1.02
CA SER A 65 -0.95 8.72 -2.06
C SER A 65 -2.28 9.28 -1.54
N CYS A 66 -3.11 8.44 -0.93
CA CYS A 66 -4.39 8.82 -0.37
C CYS A 66 -4.25 9.96 0.65
N ARG A 67 -3.22 9.92 1.51
CA ARG A 67 -2.94 11.01 2.45
C ARG A 67 -2.69 12.34 1.74
N ARG A 68 -1.85 12.36 0.70
CA ARG A 68 -1.60 13.57 -0.09
C ARG A 68 -2.87 14.07 -0.78
N ASP A 69 -3.67 13.15 -1.32
CA ASP A 69 -4.94 13.50 -1.95
C ASP A 69 -5.91 14.13 -0.94
N ILE A 70 -5.96 13.63 0.29
CA ILE A 70 -6.76 14.20 1.39
C ILE A 70 -6.26 15.60 1.77
N GLU A 71 -4.94 15.82 1.87
CA GLU A 71 -4.36 17.14 2.17
C GLU A 71 -4.75 18.18 1.11
N VAL A 72 -4.70 17.81 -0.17
CA VAL A 72 -5.17 18.66 -1.29
C VAL A 72 -6.65 18.99 -1.18
N VAL A 73 -7.49 18.00 -0.87
CA VAL A 73 -8.95 18.22 -0.71
C VAL A 73 -9.22 19.16 0.46
N LEU A 74 -8.51 19.02 1.57
CA LEU A 74 -8.65 19.90 2.74
C LEU A 74 -8.23 21.34 2.42
N GLU A 75 -7.13 21.53 1.69
CA GLU A 75 -6.69 22.86 1.27
C GLU A 75 -7.70 23.51 0.31
N ALA A 76 -8.19 22.76 -0.69
CA ALA A 76 -9.23 23.22 -1.59
C ALA A 76 -10.53 23.57 -0.86
N PHE A 77 -10.93 22.75 0.12
CA PHE A 77 -12.11 23.02 0.96
C PHE A 77 -11.93 24.27 1.81
N ALA A 78 -10.76 24.47 2.42
CA ALA A 78 -10.46 25.67 3.19
C ALA A 78 -10.50 26.94 2.30
N LEU A 79 -9.95 26.86 1.10
CA LEU A 79 -10.04 27.94 0.10
C LEU A 79 -11.49 28.20 -0.33
N PHE A 80 -12.28 27.15 -0.54
CA PHE A 80 -13.71 27.26 -0.84
C PHE A 80 -14.49 27.94 0.30
N VAL A 81 -14.30 27.50 1.54
CA VAL A 81 -14.96 28.10 2.72
C VAL A 81 -14.53 29.55 2.89
N ARG A 82 -13.22 29.85 2.77
CA ARG A 82 -12.72 31.23 2.83
C ARG A 82 -13.34 32.10 1.73
N TYR A 83 -13.41 31.59 0.50
CA TYR A 83 -14.08 32.28 -0.60
C TYR A 83 -15.55 32.54 -0.29
N GLN A 84 -16.29 31.53 0.19
CA GLN A 84 -17.69 31.71 0.59
C GLN A 84 -17.84 32.78 1.68
N LEU A 85 -17.05 32.73 2.75
CA LEU A 85 -17.13 33.71 3.84
C LEU A 85 -16.66 35.11 3.42
N THR A 86 -15.82 35.24 2.38
CA THR A 86 -15.30 36.55 1.92
C THR A 86 -16.17 37.18 0.84
N VAL A 87 -16.78 36.37 -0.04
CA VAL A 87 -17.58 36.83 -1.18
C VAL A 87 -19.07 36.90 -0.84
N THR A 88 -19.54 36.15 0.16
CA THR A 88 -20.92 36.30 0.63
C THR A 88 -21.01 37.56 1.48
N ALA A 89 -21.33 38.69 0.85
CA ALA A 89 -21.80 39.86 1.57
C ALA A 89 -23.01 39.44 2.42
N PRO A 90 -23.17 39.94 3.68
CA PRO A 90 -24.42 39.71 4.41
C PRO A 90 -25.55 40.26 3.53
N LEU A 91 -26.40 39.36 3.03
CA LEU A 91 -27.56 39.77 2.24
C LEU A 91 -28.40 40.70 3.13
N PRO A 92 -28.70 41.94 2.70
CA PRO A 92 -29.79 42.68 3.29
C PRO A 92 -31.05 41.84 3.04
N GLU A 93 -31.76 41.48 4.11
CA GLU A 93 -32.98 40.65 4.14
C GLU A 93 -33.17 39.72 2.92
N ALA A 94 -32.63 38.50 3.00
CA ALA A 94 -32.94 37.34 2.15
C ALA A 94 -33.34 37.64 0.68
N ASP A 95 -32.45 38.28 -0.09
CA ASP A 95 -32.55 38.32 -1.55
C ASP A 95 -32.49 36.90 -2.15
N THR A 96 -33.65 36.37 -2.52
CA THR A 96 -33.84 35.01 -3.04
C THR A 96 -33.10 34.77 -4.36
N ALA A 97 -32.85 35.81 -5.16
CA ALA A 97 -32.12 35.71 -6.42
C ALA A 97 -30.61 35.47 -6.20
N ALA A 98 -30.04 36.10 -5.18
CA ALA A 98 -28.65 35.89 -4.79
C ALA A 98 -28.42 34.47 -4.24
N LEU A 99 -29.38 33.95 -3.45
CA LEU A 99 -29.35 32.56 -2.98
C LEU A 99 -29.48 31.54 -4.14
N ALA A 100 -30.40 31.78 -5.08
CA ALA A 100 -30.56 30.93 -6.26
C ALA A 100 -29.29 30.87 -7.12
N THR A 101 -28.62 32.02 -7.31
CA THR A 101 -27.36 32.11 -8.05
C THR A 101 -26.23 31.36 -7.33
N GLY A 102 -26.19 31.42 -6.00
CA GLY A 102 -25.25 30.64 -5.19
C GLY A 102 -25.43 29.13 -5.36
N ASN A 103 -26.68 28.67 -5.32
CA ASN A 103 -27.02 27.26 -5.53
C ASN A 103 -26.68 26.78 -6.95
N GLU A 104 -26.96 27.58 -7.98
CA GLU A 104 -26.61 27.22 -9.36
C GLU A 104 -25.09 27.06 -9.55
N ARG A 105 -24.29 27.94 -8.93
CA ARG A 105 -22.83 27.84 -8.95
C ARG A 105 -22.33 26.61 -8.19
N PHE A 106 -22.96 26.27 -7.07
CA PHE A 106 -22.66 25.06 -6.31
C PHE A 106 -22.93 23.80 -7.14
N GLU A 107 -24.09 23.70 -7.79
CA GLU A 107 -24.43 22.55 -8.64
C GLU A 107 -23.45 22.38 -9.82
N ARG A 108 -23.03 23.48 -10.45
CA ARG A 108 -22.01 23.44 -11.51
C ARG A 108 -20.65 22.96 -11.01
N PHE A 109 -20.23 23.40 -9.82
CA PHE A 109 -18.99 22.95 -9.18
C PHE A 109 -19.03 21.45 -8.85
N ILE A 110 -20.11 20.97 -8.22
CA ILE A 110 -20.30 19.55 -7.90
C ILE A 110 -20.31 18.70 -9.18
N ALA A 111 -20.99 19.15 -10.24
CA ALA A 111 -21.02 18.44 -11.51
C ALA A 111 -19.62 18.37 -12.16
N GLN A 112 -18.81 19.43 -12.06
CA GLN A 112 -17.45 19.44 -12.59
C GLN A 112 -16.49 18.57 -11.78
N LEU A 113 -16.60 18.60 -10.44
CA LEU A 113 -15.86 17.72 -9.54
C LEU A 113 -16.22 16.24 -9.78
N GLY A 114 -17.51 15.92 -9.90
CA GLY A 114 -17.99 14.58 -10.22
C GLY A 114 -17.46 14.07 -11.56
N ARG A 115 -17.43 14.92 -12.60
CA ARG A 115 -16.82 14.57 -13.90
C ARG A 115 -15.32 14.32 -13.79
N GLN A 116 -14.58 15.09 -12.99
CA GLN A 116 -13.14 14.89 -12.80
C GLN A 116 -12.84 13.59 -12.03
N ILE A 117 -13.60 13.29 -10.98
CA ILE A 117 -13.49 12.05 -10.20
C ILE A 117 -13.80 10.84 -11.10
N ALA A 118 -14.91 10.88 -11.84
CA ALA A 118 -15.30 9.78 -12.73
C ALA A 118 -14.30 9.54 -13.87
N ALA A 119 -13.61 10.60 -14.32
CA ALA A 119 -12.57 10.51 -15.34
C ALA A 119 -11.21 10.05 -14.81
N GLY A 120 -11.03 9.90 -13.49
CA GLY A 120 -9.74 9.56 -12.88
C GLY A 120 -8.65 10.60 -13.14
N LYS A 121 -9.01 11.84 -13.48
CA LYS A 121 -8.06 12.90 -13.85
C LYS A 121 -7.69 13.72 -12.61
N HIS A 122 -6.42 13.69 -12.25
CA HIS A 122 -5.87 14.53 -11.18
C HIS A 122 -5.52 15.91 -11.72
N THR A 123 -6.26 16.95 -11.32
CA THR A 123 -6.03 18.35 -11.76
C THR A 123 -4.60 18.83 -11.49
N LEU A 124 -3.95 18.29 -10.45
CA LEU A 124 -2.60 18.68 -10.04
C LEU A 124 -1.48 17.84 -10.69
N ARG A 125 -1.78 16.72 -11.36
CA ARG A 125 -0.76 15.84 -11.97
C ARG A 125 -0.51 16.16 -13.45
N GLY A 126 -1.32 17.05 -14.04
CA GLY A 126 -1.23 17.43 -15.45
C GLY A 126 -0.41 18.70 -15.74
N ALA A 127 0.13 19.38 -14.73
CA ALA A 127 0.89 20.62 -14.92
C ALA A 127 2.37 20.41 -15.28
N ASP A 128 2.92 19.20 -15.11
CA ASP A 128 4.35 18.91 -15.37
C ASP A 128 4.62 18.23 -16.73
N ALA A 129 3.62 18.09 -17.61
CA ALA A 129 3.74 17.33 -18.85
C ALA A 129 3.45 18.16 -20.11
N GLY A 130 3.96 19.39 -20.17
CA GLY A 130 3.60 20.29 -21.26
C GLY A 130 4.56 21.42 -21.58
N GLU A 131 5.88 21.21 -21.51
CA GLU A 131 6.85 22.09 -22.20
C GLU A 131 8.10 21.30 -22.59
N VAL A 132 7.97 20.46 -23.62
CA VAL A 132 9.08 20.13 -24.52
C VAL A 132 8.52 20.18 -25.94
N GLN A 133 8.72 21.31 -26.62
CA GLN A 133 8.51 21.47 -28.06
C GLN A 133 9.90 21.55 -28.71
N PRO A 134 10.13 20.95 -29.91
CA PRO A 134 11.44 20.87 -30.54
C PRO A 134 11.89 22.19 -31.16
#